data_AF-A0A848XP22-F1
#
_entry.id   AF-A0A848XP22-F1
#
_cell.length_a   1.000
_cell.length_b   1.000
_cell.length_c   1.000
_cell.angle_alpha   90.00
_cell.angle_beta   90.00
_cell.angle_gamma   90.00
#
_symmetry.space_group_name_H-M   'P 1'
#
loop_
_entity.id
_entity.type
_entity.pdbx_description
1 polymer ?
#
loop_
_entity_poly.entity_id
_entity_poly.type
_entity_poly.pdbx_seq_one_letter_code
_entity_poly.pdbx_strand_id
1 'polypeptide(L)'
;MKHVWTLYIGALVVLGTGRMVQKIVTDTGGFGSRYGPVILAVILGLAVFGNVLEKPLARRWVWMAVFWLLAVGTAGLSLLAVSVLMEGSFRPAGMILGLLVILVPGQWQLFRYVYRSPSVWGAGV
;
A
#
# COMPACT_ATOMS: atom_id res chain seq x y z
N MET A 1 7.36 1.36 19.28
CA MET A 1 6.43 1.38 18.11
C MET A 1 7.08 1.78 16.78
N LYS A 2 8.11 2.67 16.75
CA LYS A 2 8.79 3.06 15.50
C LYS A 2 9.46 1.88 14.76
N HIS A 3 10.12 0.97 15.48
CA HIS A 3 10.81 -0.18 14.88
C HIS A 3 9.90 -1.17 14.15
N VAL A 4 8.65 -1.36 14.61
CA VAL A 4 7.67 -2.25 13.94
C VAL A 4 7.28 -1.69 12.57
N TRP A 5 7.10 -0.36 12.47
CA TRP A 5 6.82 0.30 11.20
C TRP A 5 8.02 0.30 10.26
N THR A 6 9.24 0.44 10.80
CA THR A 6 10.46 0.29 10.00
C THR A 6 10.59 -1.13 9.44
N LEU A 7 10.33 -2.17 10.25
CA LEU A 7 10.32 -3.56 9.80
C LEU A 7 9.22 -3.81 8.75
N TYR A 8 8.04 -3.24 8.94
CA TYR A 8 6.94 -3.33 7.98
C TYR A 8 7.28 -2.68 6.64
N ILE A 9 7.82 -1.46 6.64
CA ILE A 9 8.27 -0.78 5.41
C ILE A 9 9.41 -1.57 4.76
N GLY A 10 10.38 -2.04 5.54
CA GLY A 10 11.46 -2.90 5.05
C GLY A 10 10.92 -4.14 4.36
N ALA A 11 9.95 -4.83 4.97
CA ALA A 11 9.28 -5.98 4.38
C ALA A 11 8.54 -5.61 3.07
N LEU A 12 7.80 -4.50 3.03
CA LEU A 12 7.14 -4.03 1.81
C LEU A 12 8.15 -3.76 0.68
N VAL A 13 9.28 -3.13 0.98
CA VAL A 13 10.33 -2.83 0.00
C VAL A 13 11.01 -4.11 -0.50
N VAL A 14 11.32 -5.05 0.39
CA VAL A 14 11.91 -6.35 0.02
C VAL A 14 10.94 -7.14 -0.85
N LEU A 15 9.66 -7.22 -0.47
CA LEU A 15 8.64 -7.91 -1.26
C LEU A 15 8.39 -7.24 -2.61
N GLY A 16 8.31 -5.90 -2.63
CA GLY A 16 8.14 -5.13 -3.86
C GLY A 16 9.30 -5.31 -4.82
N THR A 17 10.53 -5.18 -4.32
CA THR A 17 11.75 -5.36 -5.12
C THR A 17 11.90 -6.80 -5.60
N GLY A 18 11.61 -7.79 -4.75
CA GLY A 18 11.64 -9.19 -5.13
C GLY A 18 10.68 -9.51 -6.29
N ARG A 19 9.45 -8.97 -6.24
CA ARG A 19 8.48 -9.10 -7.34
C ARG A 19 8.94 -8.39 -8.61
N MET A 20 9.56 -7.21 -8.48
CA MET A 20 10.11 -6.47 -9.62
C MET A 20 11.23 -7.27 -10.30
N VAL A 21 12.21 -7.77 -9.53
CA VAL A 21 13.32 -8.62 -10.03
C VAL A 21 12.75 -9.87 -10.70
N GLN A 22 11.78 -10.54 -10.08
CA GLN A 22 11.14 -11.72 -10.68
C GLN A 22 10.52 -11.40 -12.05
N LYS A 23 9.84 -10.26 -12.21
CA LYS A 23 9.20 -9.86 -13.47
C LYS A 23 10.16 -9.32 -14.52
N ILE A 24 11.31 -8.80 -14.10
CA ILE A 24 12.40 -8.45 -15.01
C ILE A 24 13.05 -9.72 -15.55
N VAL A 25 13.40 -10.66 -14.66
CA VAL A 25 14.07 -11.92 -15.03
C VAL A 25 13.19 -12.83 -15.89
N THR A 26 11.89 -12.90 -15.60
CA THR A 26 10.95 -13.72 -16.38
C THR A 26 10.40 -13.01 -17.63
N ASP A 27 10.79 -11.75 -17.84
CA ASP A 27 10.27 -10.84 -18.87
C ASP A 27 8.74 -10.87 -19.02
N THR A 28 8.04 -10.97 -17.88
CA THR A 28 6.58 -11.05 -17.83
C THR A 28 5.94 -9.75 -17.33
N GLY A 29 4.90 -9.33 -18.05
CA GLY A 29 4.03 -8.21 -17.67
C GLY A 29 4.56 -6.83 -18.03
N GLY A 30 3.63 -5.88 -18.21
CA GLY A 30 3.94 -4.48 -18.55
C GLY A 30 4.47 -3.66 -17.36
N PHE A 31 4.82 -2.40 -17.64
CA PHE A 31 5.41 -1.44 -16.69
C PHE A 31 4.69 -1.40 -15.33
N GLY A 32 3.35 -1.24 -15.32
CA GLY A 32 2.58 -1.19 -14.08
C GLY A 32 2.67 -2.48 -13.26
N SER A 33 2.76 -3.64 -13.91
CA SER A 33 2.87 -4.94 -13.26
C SER A 33 4.26 -5.14 -12.64
N ARG A 34 5.31 -4.62 -13.31
CA ARG A 34 6.72 -4.75 -12.93
C ARG A 34 7.11 -3.79 -11.81
N TYR A 35 6.69 -2.53 -11.89
CA TYR A 35 7.10 -1.48 -10.94
C TYR A 35 6.04 -1.14 -9.89
N GLY A 36 4.77 -1.50 -10.13
CA GLY A 36 3.65 -1.20 -9.23
C GLY A 36 3.90 -1.59 -7.77
N PRO A 37 4.36 -2.81 -7.45
CA PRO A 37 4.64 -3.22 -6.08
C PRO A 37 5.68 -2.33 -5.36
N VAL A 38 6.74 -1.93 -6.06
CA VAL A 38 7.80 -1.05 -5.51
C VAL A 38 7.28 0.37 -5.31
N ILE A 39 6.56 0.91 -6.30
CA ILE A 39 5.95 2.25 -6.20
C ILE A 39 5.01 2.30 -4.99
N LEU A 40 4.20 1.27 -4.81
CA LEU A 40 3.24 1.19 -3.72
C LEU A 40 3.94 1.07 -2.35
N ALA A 41 5.02 0.31 -2.26
CA ALA A 41 5.87 0.24 -1.07
C ALA A 41 6.48 1.61 -0.72
N VAL A 42 6.98 2.35 -1.72
CA VAL A 42 7.55 3.70 -1.53
C VAL A 42 6.47 4.68 -1.06
N ILE A 43 5.30 4.69 -1.69
CA ILE A 43 4.18 5.57 -1.31
C ILE A 43 3.74 5.31 0.14
N LEU A 44 3.54 4.05 0.52
CA LEU A 44 3.17 3.68 1.89
C LEU A 44 4.30 4.02 2.88
N GLY A 45 5.56 3.81 2.49
CA GLY A 45 6.71 4.20 3.29
C GLY A 45 6.77 5.70 3.57
N LEU A 46 6.54 6.52 2.55
CA LEU A 46 6.46 7.98 2.68
C LEU A 46 5.29 8.40 3.57
N ALA A 47 4.11 7.79 3.42
CA ALA A 47 2.95 8.09 4.27
C ALA A 47 3.23 7.80 5.75
N VAL A 48 3.83 6.64 6.05
CA VAL A 48 4.20 6.26 7.42
C VAL A 48 5.29 7.19 7.95
N PHE A 49 6.29 7.54 7.14
CA PHE A 49 7.37 8.44 7.54
C PHE A 49 6.84 9.85 7.84
N GLY A 50 5.98 10.39 6.98
CA GLY A 50 5.30 11.67 7.21
C GLY A 50 4.47 11.66 8.49
N ASN A 51 3.77 10.55 8.77
CA ASN A 51 2.99 10.40 10.00
C ASN A 51 3.87 10.33 11.25
N VAL A 52 4.99 9.60 11.21
CA VAL A 52 5.88 9.42 12.36
C VAL A 52 6.70 10.67 12.66
N LEU A 53 7.06 11.45 11.63
CA LEU A 53 7.78 12.72 11.79
C LEU A 53 6.88 13.92 11.97
N GLU A 54 5.57 13.73 11.87
CA GLU A 54 4.57 14.81 11.86
C GLU A 54 4.87 15.91 10.83
N LYS A 55 5.43 15.53 9.67
CA LYS A 55 5.83 16.48 8.61
C LYS A 55 4.89 16.38 7.41
N PRO A 56 4.41 17.52 6.87
CA PRO A 56 3.66 17.54 5.63
C PRO A 56 4.61 17.32 4.45
N LEU A 57 4.68 16.09 3.94
CA LEU A 57 5.55 15.75 2.80
C LEU A 57 5.04 16.27 1.45
N ALA A 58 3.73 16.47 1.31
CA ALA A 58 3.08 17.01 0.11
C ALA A 58 1.74 17.65 0.49
N ARG A 59 0.99 18.18 -0.48
CA ARG A 59 -0.35 18.73 -0.22
C ARG A 59 -1.33 17.64 0.25
N ARG A 60 -2.20 17.97 1.21
CA ARG A 60 -3.16 17.02 1.82
C ARG A 60 -4.03 16.31 0.79
N TRP A 61 -4.52 17.02 -0.23
CA TRP A 61 -5.39 16.46 -1.27
C TRP A 61 -4.72 15.36 -2.10
N VAL A 62 -3.39 15.42 -2.29
CA VAL A 62 -2.63 14.36 -2.98
C VAL A 62 -2.72 13.06 -2.19
N TRP A 63 -2.53 13.14 -0.87
CA TRP A 63 -2.62 11.97 0.01
C TRP A 63 -4.06 11.47 0.16
N MET A 64 -5.07 12.34 0.09
CA MET A 64 -6.48 11.93 -0.02
C MET A 64 -6.75 11.16 -1.31
N ALA A 65 -6.23 11.65 -2.46
CA ALA A 65 -6.37 10.97 -3.73
C ALA A 65 -5.68 9.59 -3.72
N VAL A 66 -4.47 9.51 -3.18
CA VAL A 66 -3.74 8.23 -2.98
C VAL A 66 -4.53 7.28 -2.07
N PHE A 67 -5.11 7.79 -0.98
CA PHE A 67 -5.94 7.00 -0.08
C PHE A 67 -7.16 6.42 -0.80
N TRP A 68 -7.93 7.24 -1.53
CA TRP A 68 -9.10 6.79 -2.27
C TRP A 68 -8.75 5.81 -3.39
N LEU A 69 -7.67 6.07 -4.12
CA LEU A 69 -7.18 5.16 -5.16
C LEU A 69 -6.85 3.78 -4.56
N LEU A 70 -6.14 3.76 -3.43
CA LEU A 70 -5.84 2.52 -2.73
C LEU A 70 -7.11 1.88 -2.15
N ALA A 71 -8.05 2.65 -1.61
CA ALA A 71 -9.29 2.13 -1.04
C ALA A 71 -10.15 1.44 -2.10
N VAL A 72 -10.31 2.06 -3.27
CA VAL A 72 -11.00 1.47 -4.42
C VAL A 72 -10.27 0.22 -4.91
N GLY A 73 -8.94 0.26 -5.00
CA GLY A 73 -8.15 -0.92 -5.37
C GLY A 73 -8.31 -2.08 -4.39
N THR A 74 -8.25 -1.82 -3.08
CA THR A 74 -8.46 -2.82 -2.02
C THR A 74 -9.88 -3.37 -2.04
N ALA A 75 -10.89 -2.52 -2.25
CA ALA A 75 -12.28 -2.97 -2.39
C ALA A 75 -12.46 -3.88 -3.62
N GLY A 76 -11.88 -3.50 -4.76
CA GLY A 76 -11.89 -4.33 -5.97
C GLY A 76 -11.20 -5.68 -5.77
N LEU A 77 -10.02 -5.70 -5.13
CA LEU A 77 -9.33 -6.94 -4.78
C LEU A 77 -10.14 -7.81 -3.81
N SER A 78 -10.86 -7.20 -2.87
CA SER A 78 -11.72 -7.93 -1.93
C SER A 78 -12.89 -8.59 -2.65
N LEU A 79 -13.56 -7.88 -3.57
CA LEU A 79 -14.61 -8.44 -4.41
C LEU A 79 -14.09 -9.58 -5.30
N LEU A 80 -12.91 -9.39 -5.90
CA LEU A 80 -12.26 -10.42 -6.70
C LEU A 80 -11.91 -11.66 -5.87
N ALA A 81 -11.43 -11.49 -4.62
CA ALA A 81 -11.16 -12.62 -3.74
C ALA A 81 -12.43 -13.43 -3.47
N VAL A 82 -13.56 -12.75 -3.22
CA VAL A 82 -14.86 -13.41 -3.02
C VAL A 82 -15.30 -14.15 -4.27
N SER A 83 -15.23 -13.55 -5.45
CA SER A 83 -15.65 -14.21 -6.69
C SER A 83 -14.81 -15.47 -6.97
N VAL A 84 -13.49 -15.39 -6.80
CA VAL A 84 -12.56 -16.51 -6.99
C VAL A 84 -12.77 -17.62 -5.95
N LEU A 85 -13.17 -17.27 -4.73
CA LEU A 85 -13.59 -18.27 -3.72
C LEU A 85 -14.88 -18.98 -4.11
N MET A 86 -15.86 -18.25 -4.65
CA MET A 86 -17.13 -18.83 -5.11
C MET A 86 -16.92 -19.79 -6.28
N GLU A 87 -15.91 -19.56 -7.12
CA GLU A 87 -15.47 -20.47 -8.18
C GLU A 87 -14.71 -21.71 -7.66
N GLY A 88 -14.49 -21.83 -6.34
CA GLY A 88 -13.79 -22.97 -5.73
C GLY A 88 -12.26 -22.90 -5.84
N SER A 89 -11.70 -21.78 -6.31
CA SER A 89 -10.26 -21.62 -6.52
C SER A 89 -9.57 -21.05 -5.28
N PHE A 90 -9.37 -21.89 -4.26
CA PHE A 90 -8.82 -21.48 -2.96
C PHE A 90 -7.40 -20.90 -3.02
N ARG A 91 -6.53 -21.42 -3.91
CA ARG A 91 -5.13 -20.98 -4.01
C ARG A 91 -5.00 -19.52 -4.48
N PRO A 92 -5.56 -19.10 -5.63
CA PRO A 92 -5.51 -17.69 -6.04
C PRO A 92 -6.28 -16.77 -5.09
N ALA A 93 -7.42 -17.22 -4.53
CA ALA A 93 -8.12 -16.46 -3.51
C ALA A 93 -7.25 -16.21 -2.27
N GLY A 94 -6.56 -17.23 -1.77
CA GLY A 94 -5.64 -17.12 -0.63
C GLY A 94 -4.49 -16.15 -0.91
N MET A 95 -3.97 -16.11 -2.14
CA MET A 95 -2.95 -15.13 -2.52
C MET A 95 -3.47 -13.69 -2.49
N ILE A 96 -4.70 -13.46 -2.95
CA ILE A 96 -5.33 -12.13 -2.92
C ILE A 96 -5.61 -11.72 -1.47
N LEU A 97 -6.15 -12.61 -0.64
CA LEU A 97 -6.38 -12.36 0.78
C LEU A 97 -5.08 -12.07 1.53
N GLY A 98 -4.01 -12.82 1.26
CA GLY A 98 -2.69 -12.57 1.83
C GLY A 98 -2.15 -11.19 1.46
N LEU A 99 -2.35 -10.75 0.22
CA LEU A 99 -1.99 -9.40 -0.22
C LEU A 99 -2.81 -8.33 0.54
N LEU A 100 -4.12 -8.53 0.73
CA LEU A 100 -4.97 -7.61 1.47
C LEU A 100 -4.51 -7.46 2.92
N VAL A 101 -4.14 -8.54 3.59
CA VAL A 101 -3.60 -8.51 4.97
C VAL A 101 -2.33 -7.64 5.06
N ILE A 102 -1.49 -7.66 4.02
CA ILE A 102 -0.27 -6.83 3.96
C ILE A 102 -0.62 -5.37 3.68
N LEU A 103 -1.62 -5.09 2.84
CA LEU A 103 -1.98 -3.72 2.41
C LEU A 103 -2.75 -2.92 3.48
N VAL A 104 -3.65 -3.58 4.21
CA VAL A 104 -4.58 -2.92 5.15
C VAL A 104 -3.85 -2.10 6.24
N PRO A 105 -2.76 -2.59 6.89
CA PRO A 105 -2.02 -1.80 7.87
C PRO A 105 -1.41 -0.51 7.28
N GLY A 106 -0.93 -0.56 6.04
CA GLY A 106 -0.38 0.60 5.33
C GLY A 106 -1.47 1.61 4.99
N GLN A 107 -2.63 1.15 4.53
CA GLN A 107 -3.79 2.02 4.28
C GLN A 107 -4.29 2.67 5.58
N TRP A 108 -4.27 1.93 6.69
CA TRP A 108 -4.64 2.48 7.99
C TRP A 108 -3.70 3.62 8.42
N GLN A 109 -2.40 3.45 8.22
CA GLN A 109 -1.45 4.53 8.50
C GLN A 109 -1.64 5.75 7.60
N LEU A 110 -1.91 5.52 6.32
CA LEU A 110 -2.24 6.60 5.39
C LEU A 110 -3.52 7.33 5.81
N PHE A 111 -4.57 6.61 6.23
CA PHE A 111 -5.79 7.21 6.76
C PHE A 111 -5.50 8.07 8.00
N ARG A 112 -4.71 7.54 8.94
CA ARG A 112 -4.30 8.29 10.14
C ARG A 112 -3.56 9.56 9.76
N TYR A 113 -2.59 9.45 8.87
CA TYR A 113 -1.80 10.58 8.38
C TYR A 113 -2.68 11.67 7.77
N VAL A 114 -3.65 11.31 6.92
CA VAL A 114 -4.47 12.28 6.15
C VAL A 114 -5.61 12.90 6.96
N TYR A 115 -6.25 12.13 7.84
CA TYR A 115 -7.50 12.52 8.49
C TYR A 115 -7.39 12.71 10.00
N ARG A 116 -6.45 12.03 10.69
CA ARG A 116 -6.37 12.03 12.17
C ARG A 116 -5.15 12.74 12.73
N SER A 117 -4.25 13.28 11.90
CA SER A 117 -3.07 14.02 12.36
C SER A 117 -3.24 15.53 12.15
N PRO A 118 -4.07 16.24 12.96
CA PRO A 118 -4.23 17.68 12.84
C PRO A 118 -2.95 18.46 13.18
N SER A 119 -2.00 17.88 13.93
CA SER A 119 -0.67 18.47 14.15
C SER A 119 0.11 18.68 12.84
N VAL A 120 -0.10 17.80 11.85
CA VAL A 120 0.60 17.82 10.56
C VAL A 120 -0.03 18.79 9.58
N TRP A 121 -1.36 18.91 9.62
CA TRP A 121 -2.13 19.68 8.63
C TRP A 121 -2.72 20.97 9.20
N GLY A 122 -2.61 21.20 10.50
CA GLY A 122 -3.20 22.35 11.20
C GLY A 122 -2.42 23.66 11.10
N ALA A 123 -1.24 23.65 10.46
CA ALA A 123 -0.38 24.83 10.36
C ALA A 123 -0.43 25.58 9.01
N GLY A 124 -1.41 25.30 8.14
CA GLY A 124 -1.55 26.11 6.92
C GLY A 124 -2.66 25.68 5.98
N VAL A 125 -3.70 26.51 5.97
CA VAL A 125 -4.80 26.62 4.97
C VAL A 125 -5.81 25.48 4.95
#